data_AF-A0A931XAF7-F1
#
_entry.id   AF-A0A931XAF7-F1
#
_cell.length_a   1.000
_cell.length_b   1.000
_cell.length_c   1.000
_cell.angle_alpha   90.00
_cell.angle_beta   90.00
_cell.angle_gamma   90.00
#
_symmetry.space_group_name_H-M   'P 1'
#
loop_
_entity.id
_entity.type
_entity.pdbx_description
1 polymer ?
#
loop_
_entity_poly.entity_id
_entity_poly.type
_entity_poly.pdbx_seq_one_letter_code
_entity_poly.pdbx_strand_id
1 'polypeptide(L)'
;MGTGEGGDEGAKVARRLQAGDAVGVSLMSGDLELGATGTVSYVEGDRVYAFGHPFLALGPTSFPMTRARVYTLLPSLMSSFKISAMGEVVGTFEQDRSTAIAGTLGKGPDLVPVRVTLESGRGLKKTFSFDIADDQLFTPLLTYVAVFNTIGSYERQLGAATYGIKGRARVTGQPDVAIEDLFAGENAVAGAAAAVAGPVTYLLTNDLEKVAIGGVDVTITSYEEPRIATIERVWLDEVRPRRGRTVPLKVLLRSYRGDEEIRTVPVELPANAPASVSLLVSDGATLTRWEQRELKRPGQPESIAQMIRALNTTRRNNRIYVRLVADEPGAVVQGETLPALPPSVLAVLEAERNGGSFAPLRNAVLGEWELASQKAVSGSRVLTVRLDP
;
A
#
# COMPACT_ATOMS: atom_id res chain seq x y z
N MET A 1 51.87 41.63 -1.66
CA MET A 1 52.63 41.04 -2.79
C MET A 1 53.30 39.81 -2.23
N GLY A 2 52.64 38.64 -2.20
CA GLY A 2 52.57 37.68 -3.33
C GLY A 2 53.85 36.83 -3.32
N THR A 3 53.88 35.50 -3.34
CA THR A 3 52.91 34.43 -3.68
C THR A 3 53.65 33.11 -3.43
N GLY A 4 52.96 32.03 -3.04
CA GLY A 4 53.55 30.69 -3.14
C GLY A 4 52.92 29.55 -2.32
N GLU A 5 51.60 29.52 -2.11
CA GLU A 5 50.92 28.27 -1.71
C GLU A 5 50.67 27.42 -2.95
N GLY A 6 51.52 26.42 -3.17
CA GLY A 6 51.25 25.32 -4.08
C GLY A 6 50.34 24.31 -3.40
N GLY A 7 49.03 24.48 -3.57
CA GLY A 7 48.04 23.48 -3.19
C GLY A 7 48.20 22.23 -4.05
N ASP A 8 48.67 21.16 -3.43
CA ASP A 8 48.56 19.80 -3.96
C ASP A 8 47.10 19.34 -3.75
N GLU A 9 46.18 19.82 -4.59
CA GLU A 9 44.88 19.15 -4.80
C GLU A 9 45.12 17.90 -5.65
N GLY A 10 45.85 16.94 -5.07
CA GLY A 10 45.89 15.58 -5.55
C GLY A 10 44.48 15.00 -5.40
N ALA A 11 43.85 14.69 -6.54
CA ALA A 11 42.66 13.85 -6.62
C ALA A 11 42.83 12.68 -5.64
N LYS A 12 41.99 12.62 -4.61
CA LYS A 12 41.97 11.49 -3.67
C LYS A 12 41.75 10.23 -4.50
N VAL A 13 42.83 9.53 -4.82
CA VAL A 13 42.78 8.19 -5.40
C VAL A 13 41.95 7.39 -4.40
N ALA A 14 40.73 7.03 -4.78
CA ALA A 14 39.86 6.23 -3.93
C ALA A 14 40.63 4.95 -3.60
N ARG A 15 41.15 4.86 -2.36
CA ARG A 15 41.96 3.74 -1.89
C ARG A 15 41.20 2.45 -2.25
N ARG A 16 41.82 1.42 -2.80
CA ARG A 16 41.08 0.16 -3.02
C ARG A 16 40.71 -0.45 -1.67
N LEU A 17 39.53 -1.08 -1.57
CA LEU A 17 39.16 -1.86 -0.40
C LEU A 17 40.19 -2.97 -0.15
N GLN A 18 40.51 -3.22 1.11
CA GLN A 18 41.45 -4.24 1.57
C GLN A 18 40.84 -5.05 2.71
N ALA A 19 41.35 -6.26 2.96
CA ALA A 19 40.95 -7.05 4.11
C ALA A 19 41.12 -6.25 5.42
N GLY A 20 40.10 -6.28 6.28
CA GLY A 20 40.01 -5.51 7.51
C GLY A 20 39.36 -4.13 7.37
N ASP A 21 39.18 -3.60 6.15
CA ASP A 21 38.48 -2.34 5.94
C ASP A 21 37.01 -2.45 6.36
N ALA A 22 36.44 -1.35 6.84
CA ALA A 22 35.02 -1.25 7.14
C ALA A 22 34.20 -1.10 5.84
N VAL A 23 33.17 -1.92 5.70
CA VAL A 23 32.28 -1.98 4.53
C VAL A 23 30.83 -2.03 4.99
N GLY A 24 29.92 -1.45 4.22
CA GLY A 24 28.49 -1.39 4.54
C GLY A 24 27.60 -2.01 3.46
N VAL A 25 26.46 -2.51 3.90
CA VAL A 25 25.31 -2.86 3.08
C VAL A 25 24.27 -1.77 3.32
N SER A 26 24.03 -0.90 2.34
CA SER A 26 22.99 0.12 2.44
C SER A 26 21.66 -0.42 1.93
N LEU A 27 20.62 -0.39 2.76
CA LEU A 27 19.28 -0.83 2.38
C LEU A 27 18.35 0.35 2.08
N MET A 28 18.58 1.49 2.73
CA MET A 28 17.93 2.76 2.47
C MET A 28 18.93 3.89 2.66
N SER A 29 18.93 4.85 1.74
CA SER A 29 19.68 6.12 1.84
C SER A 29 18.78 7.31 1.52
N GLY A 30 19.25 8.53 1.79
CA GLY A 30 18.51 9.78 1.57
C GLY A 30 18.20 10.47 2.89
N ASP A 31 16.95 10.89 3.10
CA ASP A 31 16.50 11.52 4.35
C ASP A 31 16.48 10.56 5.57
N LEU A 32 16.64 9.26 5.34
CA LEU A 32 16.86 8.23 6.36
C LEU A 32 17.90 7.24 5.83
N GLU A 33 18.85 6.87 6.70
CA GLU A 33 19.89 5.90 6.39
C GLU A 33 19.67 4.62 7.21
N LEU A 34 19.49 3.49 6.52
CA LEU A 34 19.34 2.16 7.13
C LEU A 34 20.22 1.16 6.40
N GLY A 35 20.90 0.32 7.17
CA GLY A 35 21.81 -0.69 6.64
C GLY A 35 22.59 -1.36 7.74
N ALA A 36 23.62 -2.10 7.34
CA ALA A 36 24.52 -2.79 8.26
C ALA A 36 25.97 -2.53 7.88
N THR A 37 26.86 -2.49 8.86
CA THR A 37 28.31 -2.38 8.64
C THR A 37 29.01 -3.63 9.14
N GLY A 38 30.09 -3.99 8.45
CA GLY A 38 30.96 -5.10 8.80
C GLY A 38 32.37 -4.85 8.28
N THR A 39 33.10 -5.94 8.07
CA THR A 39 34.50 -5.88 7.63
C THR A 39 34.69 -6.65 6.34
N VAL A 40 35.56 -6.15 5.48
CA VAL A 40 36.05 -6.90 4.33
C VAL A 40 36.89 -8.07 4.84
N SER A 41 36.50 -9.29 4.47
CA SER A 41 37.22 -10.52 4.82
C SER A 41 38.35 -10.77 3.82
N TYR A 42 38.08 -10.61 2.52
CA TYR A 42 39.03 -10.85 1.45
C TYR A 42 38.66 -10.09 0.18
N VAL A 43 39.66 -9.71 -0.61
CA VAL A 43 39.49 -9.05 -1.92
C VAL A 43 40.34 -9.78 -2.96
N GLU A 44 39.71 -10.21 -4.05
CA GLU A 44 40.36 -10.88 -5.18
C GLU A 44 40.02 -10.13 -6.48
N GLY A 45 40.96 -9.30 -6.96
CA GLY A 45 40.69 -8.39 -8.07
C GLY A 45 39.54 -7.43 -7.71
N ASP A 46 38.44 -7.49 -8.46
CA ASP A 46 37.23 -6.71 -8.19
C ASP A 46 36.22 -7.44 -7.30
N ARG A 47 36.46 -8.70 -6.93
CA ARG A 47 35.58 -9.47 -6.05
C ARG A 47 35.87 -9.16 -4.59
N VAL A 48 34.82 -8.93 -3.82
CA VAL A 48 34.89 -8.63 -2.38
C VAL A 48 34.07 -9.65 -1.63
N TYR A 49 34.68 -10.22 -0.59
CA TYR A 49 34.03 -11.04 0.42
C TYR A 49 34.05 -10.27 1.73
N ALA A 50 32.90 -10.17 2.40
CA ALA A 50 32.76 -9.38 3.61
C ALA A 50 31.95 -10.13 4.68
N PHE A 51 31.99 -9.54 5.88
CA PHE A 51 31.33 -9.95 7.13
C PHE A 51 31.91 -11.22 7.74
N GLY A 52 32.30 -12.21 6.93
CA GLY A 52 32.73 -13.53 7.44
C GLY A 52 31.58 -14.30 8.10
N HIS A 53 30.34 -13.89 7.82
CA HIS A 53 29.08 -14.48 8.25
C HIS A 53 27.98 -14.00 7.29
N PRO A 54 26.77 -14.60 7.29
CA PRO A 54 25.68 -14.11 6.48
C PRO A 54 25.21 -12.76 7.01
N PHE A 55 24.70 -11.90 6.14
CA PHE A 55 23.92 -10.75 6.61
C PHE A 55 22.56 -11.24 7.09
N LEU A 56 21.79 -11.86 6.19
CA LEU A 56 20.47 -12.45 6.45
C LEU A 56 20.29 -13.81 5.75
N ALA A 57 21.32 -14.31 5.06
CA ALA A 57 21.32 -15.55 4.29
C ALA A 57 20.25 -15.57 3.17
N LEU A 58 20.01 -14.42 2.53
CA LEU A 58 18.97 -14.26 1.50
C LEU A 58 19.29 -14.98 0.18
N GLY A 59 20.55 -15.31 -0.04
CA GLY A 59 21.03 -15.89 -1.27
C GLY A 59 21.36 -14.83 -2.33
N PRO A 60 20.88 -14.93 -3.59
CA PRO A 60 21.12 -13.89 -4.58
C PRO A 60 20.48 -12.57 -4.14
N THR A 61 21.26 -11.48 -4.13
CA THR A 61 20.80 -10.14 -3.72
C THR A 61 21.35 -9.08 -4.68
N SER A 62 20.89 -7.84 -4.55
CA SER A 62 21.50 -6.71 -5.25
C SER A 62 21.53 -5.50 -4.31
N PHE A 63 22.46 -5.50 -3.37
CA PHE A 63 22.57 -4.42 -2.37
C PHE A 63 23.77 -3.52 -2.63
N PRO A 64 23.64 -2.20 -2.43
CA PRO A 64 24.78 -1.28 -2.45
C PRO A 64 25.88 -1.72 -1.48
N MET A 65 27.07 -1.94 -2.03
CA MET A 65 28.29 -2.07 -1.26
C MET A 65 28.85 -0.67 -1.02
N THR A 66 28.90 -0.23 0.23
CA THR A 66 29.39 1.09 0.58
C THR A 66 30.72 1.00 1.31
N ARG A 67 31.48 2.09 1.26
CA ARG A 67 32.44 2.34 2.34
C ARG A 67 31.68 2.48 3.66
N ALA A 68 32.36 2.20 4.77
CA ALA A 68 31.86 2.53 6.08
C ALA A 68 32.93 3.24 6.91
N ARG A 69 32.50 4.18 7.74
CA ARG A 69 33.37 4.84 8.73
C ARG A 69 32.88 4.49 10.11
N VAL A 70 33.76 3.88 10.92
CA VAL A 70 33.51 3.66 12.35
C VAL A 70 33.95 4.91 13.10
N TYR A 71 33.02 5.57 13.80
CA TYR A 71 33.31 6.75 14.60
C TYR A 71 33.79 6.38 16.00
N THR A 72 33.09 5.44 16.63
CA THR A 72 33.44 4.98 17.97
C THR A 72 32.84 3.60 18.24
N LEU A 73 33.26 3.00 19.34
CA LEU A 73 32.70 1.78 19.89
C LEU A 73 31.84 2.18 21.10
N LEU A 74 30.66 1.57 21.23
CA LEU A 74 29.94 1.57 22.50
C LEU A 74 30.28 0.26 23.24
N PRO A 75 31.21 0.30 24.21
CA PRO A 75 31.60 -0.89 24.94
C PRO A 75 30.46 -1.34 25.86
N SER A 76 30.19 -2.64 25.86
CA SER A 76 29.26 -3.28 26.79
C SER A 76 29.65 -4.73 26.93
N LEU A 77 29.66 -5.22 28.17
CA LEU A 77 29.95 -6.62 28.49
C LEU A 77 28.88 -7.57 27.94
N MET A 78 27.63 -7.10 27.82
CA MET A 78 26.51 -7.90 27.30
C MET A 78 26.46 -7.87 25.77
N SER A 79 26.72 -6.72 25.16
CA SER A 79 26.70 -6.54 23.70
C SER A 79 27.38 -5.23 23.30
N SER A 80 28.63 -5.31 22.82
CA SER A 80 29.35 -4.17 22.25
C SER A 80 28.93 -3.93 20.81
N PHE A 81 28.77 -2.67 20.39
CA PHE A 81 28.50 -2.34 18.98
C PHE A 81 29.25 -1.10 18.51
N LYS A 82 29.33 -0.95 17.19
CA LYS A 82 30.00 0.17 16.51
C LYS A 82 28.99 1.27 16.22
N ILE A 83 29.39 2.53 16.44
CA ILE A 83 28.69 3.69 15.87
C ILE A 83 29.41 4.01 14.57
N SER A 84 28.71 3.82 13.45
CA SER A 84 29.27 3.98 12.11
C SER A 84 28.30 4.69 11.17
N ALA A 85 28.82 5.31 10.12
CA ALA A 85 28.05 5.79 8.97
C ALA A 85 28.49 5.07 7.68
N MET A 86 27.55 4.89 6.76
CA MET A 86 27.85 4.46 5.40
C MET A 86 28.33 5.65 4.58
N GLY A 87 29.26 5.39 3.68
CA GLY A 87 29.82 6.37 2.76
C GLY A 87 29.36 6.12 1.32
N GLU A 88 30.21 6.49 0.38
CA GLU A 88 29.98 6.27 -1.04
C GLU A 88 29.74 4.79 -1.39
N VAL A 89 28.86 4.56 -2.37
CA VAL A 89 28.66 3.25 -3.00
C VAL A 89 29.88 2.96 -3.88
N VAL A 90 30.52 1.83 -3.63
CA VAL A 90 31.75 1.37 -4.31
C VAL A 90 31.55 0.07 -5.08
N GLY A 91 30.35 -0.50 -5.05
CA GLY A 91 30.03 -1.73 -5.77
C GLY A 91 28.66 -2.29 -5.40
N THR A 92 28.47 -3.56 -5.68
CA THR A 92 27.22 -4.30 -5.44
C THR A 92 27.53 -5.60 -4.72
N PHE A 93 26.83 -5.87 -3.62
CA PHE A 93 26.73 -7.22 -3.05
C PHE A 93 25.69 -8.02 -3.84
N GLU A 94 26.10 -9.18 -4.31
CA GLU A 94 25.32 -10.03 -5.24
C GLU A 94 24.91 -11.36 -4.59
N GLN A 95 25.56 -11.72 -3.48
CA GLN A 95 25.33 -12.98 -2.75
C GLN A 95 25.39 -12.75 -1.25
N ASP A 96 24.42 -13.29 -0.53
CA ASP A 96 24.38 -13.37 0.93
C ASP A 96 24.23 -14.84 1.34
N ARG A 97 25.33 -15.46 1.75
CA ARG A 97 25.43 -16.90 2.03
C ARG A 97 25.93 -17.13 3.46
N SER A 98 25.81 -18.37 3.91
CA SER A 98 26.08 -18.77 5.30
C SER A 98 27.46 -18.41 5.86
N THR A 99 28.46 -18.16 5.02
CA THR A 99 29.84 -17.88 5.45
C THR A 99 30.32 -16.46 5.15
N ALA A 100 29.65 -15.75 4.24
CA ALA A 100 30.01 -14.39 3.84
C ALA A 100 28.93 -13.77 2.96
N ILE A 101 28.95 -12.45 2.89
CA ILE A 101 28.37 -11.72 1.76
C ILE A 101 29.46 -11.48 0.71
N ALA A 102 29.12 -11.61 -0.58
CA ALA A 102 30.05 -11.47 -1.68
C ALA A 102 29.48 -10.58 -2.78
N GLY A 103 30.36 -9.89 -3.49
CA GLY A 103 29.98 -8.96 -4.54
C GLY A 103 31.17 -8.43 -5.32
N THR A 104 30.93 -7.45 -6.17
CA THR A 104 31.95 -6.84 -7.03
C THR A 104 32.03 -5.33 -6.84
N LEU A 105 33.25 -4.80 -6.89
CA LEU A 105 33.51 -3.37 -6.98
C LEU A 105 33.01 -2.82 -8.32
N GLY A 106 32.59 -1.55 -8.35
CA GLY A 106 32.14 -0.87 -9.56
C GLY A 106 30.80 -0.15 -9.37
N LYS A 107 29.91 -0.28 -10.36
CA LYS A 107 28.57 0.30 -10.30
C LYS A 107 27.78 -0.34 -9.16
N GLY A 108 27.07 0.48 -8.39
CA GLY A 108 26.03 0.01 -7.47
C GLY A 108 24.83 -0.57 -8.21
N PRO A 109 23.93 -1.27 -7.48
CA PRO A 109 22.70 -1.78 -8.06
C PRO A 109 21.73 -0.64 -8.37
N ASP A 110 20.71 -0.93 -9.17
CA ASP A 110 19.59 0.00 -9.33
C ASP A 110 18.76 0.02 -8.03
N LEU A 111 18.24 1.19 -7.66
CA LEU A 111 17.47 1.41 -6.43
C LEU A 111 16.06 1.88 -6.78
N VAL A 112 15.13 1.66 -5.84
CA VAL A 112 13.75 2.10 -5.94
C VAL A 112 13.62 3.48 -5.27
N PRO A 113 13.39 4.56 -6.04
CA PRO A 113 13.23 5.88 -5.46
C PRO A 113 11.84 6.02 -4.81
N VAL A 114 11.81 6.44 -3.55
CA VAL A 114 10.58 6.73 -2.81
C VAL A 114 10.59 8.20 -2.41
N ARG A 115 9.60 8.96 -2.87
CA ARG A 115 9.40 10.36 -2.50
C ARG A 115 8.13 10.53 -1.69
N VAL A 116 8.27 11.13 -0.51
CA VAL A 116 7.16 11.40 0.40
C VAL A 116 7.08 12.90 0.61
N THR A 117 5.98 13.52 0.19
CA THR A 117 5.70 14.92 0.49
C THR A 117 4.72 15.00 1.64
N LEU A 118 5.14 15.58 2.77
CA LEU A 118 4.28 15.83 3.91
C LEU A 118 3.76 17.27 3.85
N GLU A 119 2.44 17.42 3.84
CA GLU A 119 1.71 18.68 3.94
C GLU A 119 0.98 18.73 5.29
N SER A 120 1.57 19.41 6.24
CA SER A 120 1.03 19.57 7.58
C SER A 120 -0.09 20.60 7.62
N GLY A 121 -1.14 20.34 8.39
CA GLY A 121 -2.17 21.34 8.71
C GLY A 121 -1.60 22.61 9.37
N ARG A 122 -0.37 22.58 9.92
CA ARG A 122 0.34 23.74 10.51
C ARG A 122 1.11 24.58 9.48
N GLY A 123 1.02 24.26 8.19
CA GLY A 123 1.68 25.00 7.12
C GLY A 123 3.08 24.51 6.73
N LEU A 124 3.59 23.44 7.39
CA LEU A 124 4.82 22.78 6.95
C LEU A 124 4.54 22.00 5.66
N LYS A 125 5.31 22.27 4.61
CA LYS A 125 5.39 21.42 3.41
C LYS A 125 6.82 20.99 3.20
N LYS A 126 7.09 19.69 3.29
CA LYS A 126 8.44 19.14 3.13
C LYS A 126 8.39 17.86 2.31
N THR A 127 9.31 17.75 1.35
CA THR A 127 9.50 16.54 0.56
C THR A 127 10.74 15.81 1.05
N PHE A 128 10.59 14.51 1.26
CA PHE A 128 11.62 13.57 1.65
C PHE A 128 11.89 12.63 0.48
N SER A 129 13.16 12.32 0.27
CA SER A 129 13.64 11.44 -0.79
C SER A 129 14.42 10.29 -0.17
N PHE A 130 14.06 9.08 -0.58
CA PHE A 130 14.71 7.85 -0.16
C PHE A 130 15.07 7.04 -1.40
N ASP A 131 16.23 6.42 -1.38
CA ASP A 131 16.60 5.37 -2.34
C ASP A 131 16.66 4.04 -1.59
N ILE A 132 15.82 3.09 -2.00
CA ILE A 132 15.60 1.82 -1.31
C ILE A 132 16.15 0.67 -2.15
N ALA A 133 16.79 -0.31 -1.50
CA ALA A 133 17.21 -1.54 -2.16
C ALA A 133 16.05 -2.23 -2.89
N ASP A 134 16.25 -2.60 -4.15
CA ASP A 134 15.29 -3.37 -4.97
C ASP A 134 15.35 -4.86 -4.58
N ASP A 135 14.44 -5.26 -3.69
CA ASP A 135 14.37 -6.60 -3.13
C ASP A 135 12.95 -6.93 -2.69
N GLN A 136 12.55 -8.18 -2.89
CA GLN A 136 11.18 -8.65 -2.65
C GLN A 136 10.72 -8.45 -1.20
N LEU A 137 11.63 -8.55 -0.23
CA LEU A 137 11.35 -8.38 1.19
C LEU A 137 11.58 -6.93 1.64
N PHE A 138 12.69 -6.32 1.21
CA PHE A 138 13.08 -5.01 1.72
C PHE A 138 12.35 -3.85 1.08
N THR A 139 12.05 -3.88 -0.23
CA THR A 139 11.39 -2.74 -0.87
C THR A 139 10.04 -2.39 -0.21
N PRO A 140 9.12 -3.33 0.06
CA PRO A 140 7.87 -3.00 0.74
C PRO A 140 8.08 -2.60 2.20
N LEU A 141 8.93 -3.31 2.94
CA LEU A 141 9.21 -3.04 4.35
C LEU A 141 9.79 -1.64 4.55
N LEU A 142 10.79 -1.28 3.74
CA LEU A 142 11.48 0.00 3.83
C LEU A 142 10.60 1.14 3.31
N THR A 143 9.71 0.89 2.32
CA THR A 143 8.67 1.86 1.94
C THR A 143 7.74 2.15 3.12
N TYR A 144 7.30 1.11 3.85
CA TYR A 144 6.51 1.28 5.07
C TYR A 144 7.28 2.11 6.12
N VAL A 145 8.54 1.76 6.40
CA VAL A 145 9.38 2.45 7.38
C VAL A 145 9.61 3.92 7.01
N ALA A 146 9.84 4.23 5.72
CA ALA A 146 10.04 5.59 5.24
C ALA A 146 8.79 6.46 5.47
N VAL A 147 7.61 5.97 5.10
CA VAL A 147 6.35 6.68 5.31
C VAL A 147 6.03 6.81 6.80
N PHE A 148 6.17 5.73 7.56
CA PHE A 148 5.88 5.70 8.99
C PHE A 148 6.74 6.71 9.76
N ASN A 149 8.07 6.73 9.52
CA ASN A 149 8.97 7.68 10.18
C ASN A 149 8.79 9.11 9.68
N THR A 150 8.45 9.32 8.41
CA THR A 150 8.16 10.67 7.88
C THR A 150 6.99 11.30 8.61
N ILE A 151 5.90 10.56 8.78
CA ILE A 151 4.75 11.05 9.54
C ILE A 151 5.11 11.19 11.02
N GLY A 152 5.65 10.13 11.64
CA GLY A 152 5.92 10.08 13.06
C GLY A 152 6.98 11.07 13.56
N SER A 153 7.91 11.52 12.72
CA SER A 153 8.96 12.47 13.14
C SER A 153 8.52 13.93 13.08
N TYR A 154 7.50 14.26 12.28
CA TYR A 154 7.09 15.64 12.02
C TYR A 154 5.69 15.97 12.54
N GLU A 155 4.84 14.97 12.68
CA GLU A 155 3.47 15.12 13.16
C GLU A 155 3.29 14.55 14.56
N ARG A 156 2.08 14.71 15.10
CA ARG A 156 1.72 14.28 16.43
C ARG A 156 1.88 12.75 16.57
N GLN A 157 2.82 12.32 17.42
CA GLN A 157 3.10 10.90 17.69
C GLN A 157 2.05 10.22 18.58
N LEU A 158 1.40 10.98 19.47
CA LEU A 158 0.47 10.45 20.48
C LEU A 158 -0.91 11.11 20.37
N GLY A 159 -1.94 10.29 20.24
CA GLY A 159 -3.34 10.72 20.13
C GLY A 159 -3.89 10.60 18.71
N ALA A 160 -5.21 10.73 18.58
CA ALA A 160 -5.89 10.53 17.30
C ALA A 160 -5.59 11.67 16.32
N ALA A 161 -5.22 11.32 15.09
CA ALA A 161 -4.96 12.24 13.99
C ALA A 161 -5.61 11.70 12.70
N THR A 162 -5.53 12.47 11.62
CA THR A 162 -5.95 12.05 10.29
C THR A 162 -4.84 12.28 9.27
N TYR A 163 -4.60 11.30 8.41
CA TYR A 163 -3.65 11.37 7.30
C TYR A 163 -4.36 10.99 5.99
N GLY A 164 -4.46 11.95 5.08
CA GLY A 164 -4.89 11.71 3.70
C GLY A 164 -3.67 11.39 2.84
N ILE A 165 -3.76 10.35 2.01
CA ILE A 165 -2.71 9.95 1.09
C ILE A 165 -3.21 10.14 -0.33
N LYS A 166 -2.36 10.69 -1.19
CA LYS A 166 -2.56 10.71 -2.63
C LYS A 166 -1.23 10.52 -3.35
N GLY A 167 -1.14 9.57 -4.26
CA GLY A 167 0.10 9.26 -4.94
C GLY A 167 -0.02 8.07 -5.88
N ARG A 168 1.14 7.52 -6.22
CA ARG A 168 1.25 6.36 -7.11
C ARG A 168 2.53 5.57 -6.89
N ALA A 169 2.48 4.28 -7.20
CA ALA A 169 3.66 3.46 -7.44
C ALA A 169 3.79 3.19 -8.95
N ARG A 170 4.97 3.47 -9.51
CA ARG A 170 5.30 3.17 -10.90
C ARG A 170 5.72 1.72 -11.02
N VAL A 171 5.16 1.02 -11.99
CA VAL A 171 5.51 -0.37 -12.28
C VAL A 171 6.05 -0.45 -13.71
N THR A 172 7.24 -1.03 -13.88
CA THR A 172 7.91 -1.06 -15.19
C THR A 172 7.10 -1.87 -16.19
N GLY A 173 6.81 -1.28 -17.35
CA GLY A 173 6.05 -1.93 -18.42
C GLY A 173 4.55 -2.13 -18.13
N GLN A 174 4.03 -1.57 -17.04
CA GLN A 174 2.63 -1.70 -16.62
C GLN A 174 2.05 -0.32 -16.27
N PRO A 175 0.71 -0.18 -16.19
CA PRO A 175 0.09 1.04 -15.66
C PRO A 175 0.50 1.31 -14.20
N ASP A 176 0.50 2.58 -13.82
CA ASP A 176 0.75 2.98 -12.44
C ASP A 176 -0.34 2.43 -11.48
N VAL A 177 0.08 2.09 -10.27
CA VAL A 177 -0.83 1.81 -9.17
C VAL A 177 -1.16 3.13 -8.48
N ALA A 178 -2.43 3.54 -8.51
CA ALA A 178 -2.92 4.70 -7.79
C ALA A 178 -3.04 4.39 -6.29
N ILE A 179 -2.54 5.31 -5.46
CA ILE A 179 -2.61 5.20 -4.01
C ILE A 179 -3.39 6.41 -3.51
N GLU A 180 -4.62 6.22 -3.06
CA GLU A 180 -5.44 7.30 -2.52
C GLU A 180 -6.36 6.77 -1.42
N ASP A 181 -6.19 7.28 -0.20
CA ASP A 181 -7.03 6.88 0.93
C ASP A 181 -6.92 7.89 2.10
N LEU A 182 -7.73 7.72 3.14
CA LEU A 182 -7.78 8.55 4.34
C LEU A 182 -7.82 7.68 5.59
N PHE A 183 -6.85 7.87 6.48
CA PHE A 183 -6.73 7.13 7.73
C PHE A 183 -6.93 8.08 8.91
N ALA A 184 -7.82 7.74 9.83
CA ALA A 184 -8.10 8.54 11.02
C ALA A 184 -8.17 7.66 12.27
N GLY A 185 -7.74 8.21 13.42
CA GLY A 185 -7.72 7.52 14.71
C GLY A 185 -6.30 7.32 15.25
N GLU A 186 -6.16 6.47 16.27
CA GLU A 186 -4.88 6.24 16.96
C GLU A 186 -3.85 5.51 16.08
N ASN A 187 -4.31 4.58 15.23
CA ASN A 187 -3.44 3.80 14.34
C ASN A 187 -3.29 4.41 12.94
N ALA A 188 -3.65 5.69 12.76
CA ALA A 188 -3.70 6.34 11.45
C ALA A 188 -2.32 6.36 10.74
N VAL A 189 -1.23 6.51 11.50
CA VAL A 189 0.14 6.48 10.94
C VAL A 189 0.48 5.12 10.35
N ALA A 190 0.20 4.04 11.09
CA ALA A 190 0.45 2.67 10.64
C ALA A 190 -0.44 2.32 9.44
N GLY A 191 -1.73 2.70 9.48
CA GLY A 191 -2.65 2.53 8.35
C GLY A 191 -2.18 3.24 7.09
N ALA A 192 -1.73 4.49 7.23
CA ALA A 192 -1.19 5.28 6.13
C ALA A 192 0.06 4.63 5.50
N ALA A 193 1.03 4.23 6.33
CA ALA A 193 2.22 3.53 5.85
C ALA A 193 1.88 2.19 5.18
N ALA A 194 0.95 1.42 5.74
CA ALA A 194 0.49 0.16 5.17
C ALA A 194 -0.25 0.35 3.84
N ALA A 195 -0.99 1.44 3.65
CA ALA A 195 -1.67 1.73 2.39
C ALA A 195 -0.72 2.01 1.22
N VAL A 196 0.46 2.56 1.52
CA VAL A 196 1.51 2.80 0.51
C VAL A 196 2.31 1.52 0.24
N ALA A 197 2.70 0.81 1.29
CA ALA A 197 3.52 -0.40 1.16
C ALA A 197 2.73 -1.63 0.69
N GLY A 198 1.45 -1.73 1.05
CA GLY A 198 0.60 -2.90 0.76
C GLY A 198 0.51 -3.25 -0.72
N PRO A 199 0.23 -2.29 -1.63
CA PRO A 199 0.25 -2.55 -3.07
C PRO A 199 1.61 -3.01 -3.59
N VAL A 200 2.70 -2.44 -3.04
CA VAL A 200 4.08 -2.85 -3.38
C VAL A 200 4.33 -4.29 -2.92
N THR A 201 3.93 -4.65 -1.71
CA THR A 201 3.99 -6.04 -1.20
C THR A 201 3.20 -6.96 -2.12
N TYR A 202 1.94 -6.64 -2.41
CA TYR A 202 1.04 -7.48 -3.21
C TYR A 202 1.63 -7.78 -4.60
N LEU A 203 2.26 -6.78 -5.23
CA LEU A 203 2.93 -6.96 -6.51
C LEU A 203 4.26 -7.73 -6.39
N LEU A 204 5.09 -7.47 -5.39
CA LEU A 204 6.39 -8.13 -5.28
C LEU A 204 6.29 -9.58 -4.79
N THR A 205 5.27 -9.94 -4.02
CA THR A 205 5.07 -11.31 -3.52
C THR A 205 4.21 -12.18 -4.43
N ASN A 206 3.95 -11.75 -5.67
CA ASN A 206 3.18 -12.52 -6.64
C ASN A 206 3.94 -13.77 -7.13
N ASP A 207 3.20 -14.77 -7.62
CA ASP A 207 3.71 -16.03 -8.17
C ASP A 207 3.60 -16.13 -9.71
N LEU A 208 3.21 -15.04 -10.38
CA LEU A 208 3.00 -14.98 -11.83
C LEU A 208 4.29 -14.62 -12.57
N GLU A 209 4.89 -13.47 -12.25
CA GLU A 209 6.11 -12.98 -12.88
C GLU A 209 6.89 -12.00 -11.99
N LYS A 210 8.17 -11.78 -12.29
CA LYS A 210 8.98 -10.78 -11.58
C LYS A 210 8.49 -9.36 -11.92
N VAL A 211 8.18 -8.58 -10.89
CA VAL A 211 7.76 -7.17 -11.03
C VAL A 211 8.90 -6.24 -10.61
N ALA A 212 9.13 -5.18 -11.39
CA ALA A 212 10.10 -4.13 -11.07
C ALA A 212 9.39 -2.81 -10.75
N ILE A 213 9.59 -2.32 -9.53
CA ILE A 213 8.99 -1.05 -9.05
C ILE A 213 9.90 0.10 -9.48
N GLY A 214 9.40 0.97 -10.36
CA GLY A 214 10.13 2.15 -10.86
C GLY A 214 10.11 3.34 -9.90
N GLY A 215 9.56 3.16 -8.70
CA GLY A 215 9.51 4.16 -7.63
C GLY A 215 8.11 4.46 -7.12
N VAL A 216 8.05 5.11 -5.96
CA VAL A 216 6.81 5.45 -5.25
C VAL A 216 6.83 6.95 -4.97
N ASP A 217 5.79 7.67 -5.39
CA ASP A 217 5.62 9.10 -5.10
C ASP A 217 4.29 9.30 -4.39
N VAL A 218 4.32 9.78 -3.15
CA VAL A 218 3.12 10.02 -2.34
C VAL A 218 3.13 11.41 -1.70
N THR A 219 1.95 12.02 -1.63
CA THR A 219 1.68 13.21 -0.83
C THR A 219 0.79 12.81 0.34
N ILE A 220 1.17 13.24 1.53
CA ILE A 220 0.49 12.96 2.79
C ILE A 220 0.03 14.29 3.37
N THR A 221 -1.27 14.48 3.48
CA THR A 221 -1.86 15.65 4.13
C THR A 221 -2.26 15.27 5.55
N SER A 222 -1.75 16.00 6.56
CA SER A 222 -2.06 15.72 7.97
C SER A 222 -3.10 16.67 8.55
N TYR A 223 -3.89 16.15 9.49
CA TYR A 223 -4.81 16.92 10.33
C TYR A 223 -4.68 16.43 11.77
N GLU A 224 -4.53 17.36 12.72
CA GLU A 224 -4.40 17.05 14.16
C GLU A 224 -5.73 16.64 14.83
N GLU A 225 -6.78 16.46 14.05
CA GLU A 225 -8.10 16.05 14.53
C GLU A 225 -8.50 14.70 13.89
N PRO A 226 -9.16 13.80 14.64
CA PRO A 226 -9.75 12.61 14.06
C PRO A 226 -10.97 12.97 13.21
N ARG A 227 -10.80 12.94 11.89
CA ARG A 227 -11.86 13.18 10.91
C ARG A 227 -12.52 11.85 10.56
N ILE A 228 -13.32 11.36 11.50
CA ILE A 228 -14.11 10.13 11.34
C ILE A 228 -15.60 10.50 11.23
N ALA A 229 -16.32 9.78 10.37
CA ALA A 229 -17.77 9.85 10.22
C ALA A 229 -18.37 8.44 10.29
N THR A 230 -19.14 8.17 11.34
CA THR A 230 -19.78 6.86 11.53
C THR A 230 -21.18 6.88 10.92
N ILE A 231 -21.51 5.88 10.11
CA ILE A 231 -22.88 5.70 9.57
C ILE A 231 -23.80 5.26 10.71
N GLU A 232 -24.70 6.17 11.12
CA GLU A 232 -25.60 5.95 12.25
C GLU A 232 -26.99 5.51 11.81
N ARG A 233 -27.54 6.13 10.77
CA ARG A 233 -28.89 5.86 10.29
C ARG A 233 -28.99 6.06 8.78
N VAL A 234 -29.85 5.29 8.14
CA VAL A 234 -30.20 5.45 6.72
C VAL A 234 -31.71 5.34 6.55
N TRP A 235 -32.29 6.14 5.65
CA TRP A 235 -33.72 6.09 5.35
C TRP A 235 -34.01 6.66 3.96
N LEU A 236 -35.18 6.30 3.44
CA LEU A 236 -35.82 6.96 2.31
C LEU A 236 -36.94 7.84 2.85
N ASP A 237 -37.16 9.00 2.23
CA ASP A 237 -38.30 9.85 2.57
C ASP A 237 -39.63 9.23 2.09
N GLU A 238 -39.58 8.37 1.08
CA GLU A 238 -40.71 7.60 0.56
C GLU A 238 -40.79 6.20 1.20
N VAL A 239 -41.96 5.83 1.73
CA VAL A 239 -42.18 4.53 2.39
C VAL A 239 -42.24 3.37 1.38
N ARG A 240 -42.81 3.61 0.20
CA ARG A 240 -42.91 2.64 -0.90
C ARG A 240 -42.56 3.33 -2.21
N PRO A 241 -41.26 3.45 -2.52
CA PRO A 241 -40.86 4.05 -3.77
C PRO A 241 -41.25 3.15 -4.95
N ARG A 242 -41.57 3.78 -6.08
CA ARG A 242 -41.89 3.07 -7.32
C ARG A 242 -40.64 2.58 -8.03
N ARG A 243 -40.75 1.43 -8.70
CA ARG A 243 -39.73 0.93 -9.62
C ARG A 243 -39.47 1.92 -10.77
N GLY A 244 -38.26 1.90 -11.32
CA GLY A 244 -37.84 2.78 -12.41
C GLY A 244 -37.64 4.25 -12.01
N ARG A 245 -37.62 4.57 -10.71
CA ARG A 245 -37.38 5.93 -10.21
C ARG A 245 -36.08 6.03 -9.44
N THR A 246 -35.50 7.23 -9.47
CA THR A 246 -34.43 7.60 -8.56
C THR A 246 -35.01 8.12 -7.25
N VAL A 247 -34.53 7.59 -6.12
CA VAL A 247 -34.95 8.00 -4.78
C VAL A 247 -33.80 8.57 -3.97
N PRO A 248 -34.03 9.62 -3.16
CA PRO A 248 -32.99 10.19 -2.31
C PRO A 248 -32.78 9.33 -1.06
N LEU A 249 -31.70 8.54 -1.03
CA LEU A 249 -31.25 7.84 0.17
C LEU A 249 -30.54 8.80 1.10
N LYS A 250 -31.11 9.04 2.28
CA LYS A 250 -30.50 9.84 3.35
C LYS A 250 -29.61 8.96 4.20
N VAL A 251 -28.40 9.44 4.47
CA VAL A 251 -27.39 8.78 5.31
C VAL A 251 -26.99 9.78 6.39
N LEU A 252 -27.37 9.50 7.64
CA LEU A 252 -26.92 10.25 8.81
C LEU A 252 -25.54 9.73 9.23
N LEU A 253 -24.58 10.63 9.20
CA LEU A 253 -23.24 10.44 9.71
C LEU A 253 -23.09 11.17 11.04
N ARG A 254 -22.43 10.54 12.00
CA ARG A 254 -22.01 11.19 13.25
C ARG A 254 -20.49 11.33 13.29
N SER A 255 -20.00 12.54 13.56
CA SER A 255 -18.57 12.82 13.72
C SER A 255 -18.02 12.20 15.01
N TYR A 256 -16.69 12.17 15.15
CA TYR A 256 -16.04 11.74 16.40
C TYR A 256 -16.51 12.53 17.63
N ARG A 257 -16.85 13.83 17.46
CA ARG A 257 -17.32 14.71 18.55
C ARG A 257 -18.85 14.83 18.64
N GLY A 258 -19.60 14.05 17.87
CA GLY A 258 -21.06 13.98 17.95
C GLY A 258 -21.81 14.86 16.97
N ASP A 259 -21.12 15.65 16.13
CA ASP A 259 -21.79 16.46 15.10
C ASP A 259 -22.49 15.56 14.09
N GLU A 260 -23.72 15.90 13.77
CA GLU A 260 -24.54 15.17 12.82
C GLU A 260 -24.50 15.81 11.44
N GLU A 261 -24.37 14.98 10.41
CA GLU A 261 -24.28 15.39 9.02
C GLU A 261 -25.11 14.43 8.17
N ILE A 262 -26.10 14.97 7.44
CA ILE A 262 -26.92 14.16 6.52
C ILE A 262 -26.36 14.29 5.11
N ARG A 263 -26.00 13.16 4.52
CA ARG A 263 -25.64 13.03 3.10
C ARG A 263 -26.79 12.39 2.33
N THR A 264 -26.99 12.81 1.08
CA THR A 264 -28.03 12.25 0.20
C THR A 264 -27.36 11.57 -0.98
N VAL A 265 -27.71 10.31 -1.23
CA VAL A 265 -27.27 9.53 -2.40
C VAL A 265 -28.48 9.32 -3.32
N PRO A 266 -28.42 9.75 -4.59
CA PRO A 266 -29.48 9.46 -5.56
C PRO A 266 -29.37 8.00 -6.00
N VAL A 267 -30.29 7.16 -5.52
CA VAL A 267 -30.31 5.71 -5.80
C VAL A 267 -31.34 5.45 -6.90
N GLU A 268 -30.89 4.92 -8.02
CA GLU A 268 -31.79 4.45 -9.08
C GLU A 268 -32.36 3.07 -8.73
N LEU A 269 -33.69 2.95 -8.72
CA LEU A 269 -34.38 1.68 -8.54
C LEU A 269 -34.74 1.11 -9.91
N PRO A 270 -34.18 -0.03 -10.34
CA PRO A 270 -34.47 -0.59 -11.65
C PRO A 270 -35.97 -0.88 -11.85
N ALA A 271 -36.46 -0.69 -13.07
CA ALA A 271 -37.87 -0.97 -13.40
C ALA A 271 -38.25 -2.45 -13.22
N ASN A 272 -37.27 -3.35 -13.39
CA ASN A 272 -37.39 -4.80 -13.21
C ASN A 272 -37.00 -5.28 -11.81
N ALA A 273 -36.78 -4.39 -10.84
CA ALA A 273 -36.46 -4.79 -9.47
C ALA A 273 -37.61 -5.60 -8.83
N PRO A 274 -37.32 -6.56 -7.95
CA PRO A 274 -38.35 -7.33 -7.25
C PRO A 274 -39.14 -6.46 -6.26
N ALA A 275 -40.22 -7.01 -5.69
CA ALA A 275 -41.10 -6.27 -4.77
C ALA A 275 -40.41 -5.90 -3.44
N SER A 276 -39.32 -6.57 -3.08
CA SER A 276 -38.53 -6.30 -1.89
C SER A 276 -37.05 -6.29 -2.24
N VAL A 277 -36.37 -5.23 -1.84
CA VAL A 277 -34.93 -5.02 -2.07
C VAL A 277 -34.27 -4.53 -0.79
N SER A 278 -32.96 -4.73 -0.66
CA SER A 278 -32.17 -4.23 0.46
C SER A 278 -31.10 -3.26 -0.02
N LEU A 279 -31.02 -2.11 0.64
CA LEU A 279 -29.95 -1.13 0.48
C LEU A 279 -28.92 -1.37 1.58
N LEU A 280 -27.77 -1.93 1.20
CA LEU A 280 -26.59 -2.00 2.05
C LEU A 280 -25.82 -0.69 1.93
N VAL A 281 -25.68 0.03 3.04
CA VAL A 281 -24.91 1.26 3.12
C VAL A 281 -23.75 1.04 4.08
N SER A 282 -22.51 1.15 3.62
CA SER A 282 -21.36 0.82 4.46
C SER A 282 -20.08 1.57 4.11
N ASP A 283 -19.10 1.47 5.00
CA ASP A 283 -17.69 1.71 4.68
C ASP A 283 -17.13 0.67 3.69
N GLY A 284 -15.94 0.96 3.14
CA GLY A 284 -15.29 0.13 2.14
C GLY A 284 -14.84 -1.23 2.65
N ALA A 285 -14.25 -1.30 3.85
CA ALA A 285 -13.76 -2.56 4.43
C ALA A 285 -14.90 -3.54 4.74
N THR A 286 -16.05 -3.03 5.18
CA THR A 286 -17.25 -3.81 5.45
C THR A 286 -17.87 -4.33 4.15
N LEU A 287 -17.93 -3.50 3.10
CA LEU A 287 -18.43 -3.95 1.80
C LEU A 287 -17.53 -5.00 1.15
N THR A 288 -16.21 -4.80 1.16
CA THR A 288 -15.23 -5.76 0.62
C THR A 288 -15.32 -7.11 1.34
N ARG A 289 -15.45 -7.13 2.68
CA ARG A 289 -15.66 -8.38 3.43
C ARG A 289 -16.99 -9.06 3.11
N TRP A 290 -18.02 -8.28 2.79
CA TRP A 290 -19.31 -8.83 2.37
C TRP A 290 -19.19 -9.52 1.01
N GLU A 291 -18.55 -8.86 0.04
CA GLU A 291 -18.29 -9.43 -1.29
C GLU A 291 -17.49 -10.72 -1.26
N GLN A 292 -16.40 -10.74 -0.48
CA GLN A 292 -15.58 -11.93 -0.32
C GLN A 292 -16.35 -13.12 0.27
N ARG A 293 -17.42 -12.88 1.03
CA ARG A 293 -18.29 -13.94 1.56
C ARG A 293 -19.34 -14.40 0.54
N GLU A 294 -19.82 -13.50 -0.31
CA GLU A 294 -20.76 -13.83 -1.38
C GLU A 294 -20.09 -14.61 -2.50
N LEU A 295 -18.95 -14.10 -2.99
CA LEU A 295 -18.12 -14.77 -3.98
C LEU A 295 -17.33 -15.86 -3.27
N LYS A 296 -17.89 -17.08 -3.20
CA LYS A 296 -17.25 -18.26 -2.56
C LYS A 296 -15.80 -18.52 -3.03
N ARG A 297 -15.42 -18.01 -4.21
CA ARG A 297 -14.05 -17.89 -4.71
C ARG A 297 -13.95 -16.65 -5.61
N PRO A 298 -13.42 -15.50 -5.15
CA PRO A 298 -13.03 -14.46 -6.10
C PRO A 298 -11.98 -15.05 -7.04
N GLY A 299 -12.08 -14.78 -8.35
CA GLY A 299 -11.08 -15.21 -9.31
C GLY A 299 -9.71 -14.67 -8.89
N GLN A 300 -8.72 -15.55 -8.78
CA GLN A 300 -7.34 -15.10 -8.56
C GLN A 300 -6.86 -14.39 -9.83
N PRO A 301 -6.19 -13.23 -9.71
CA PRO A 301 -5.62 -12.57 -10.88
C PRO A 301 -4.65 -13.51 -11.61
N GLU A 302 -4.78 -13.58 -12.92
CA GLU A 302 -3.93 -14.41 -13.80
C GLU A 302 -2.82 -13.60 -14.49
N SER A 303 -2.76 -12.29 -14.25
CA SER A 303 -1.72 -11.40 -14.79
C SER A 303 -1.46 -10.21 -13.87
N ILE A 304 -0.27 -9.61 -13.98
CA ILE A 304 0.08 -8.38 -13.26
C ILE A 304 -0.87 -7.24 -13.63
N ALA A 305 -1.30 -7.16 -14.89
CA ALA A 305 -2.29 -6.18 -15.32
C ALA A 305 -3.64 -6.35 -14.59
N GLN A 306 -4.08 -7.60 -14.33
CA GLN A 306 -5.28 -7.87 -13.52
C GLN A 306 -5.05 -7.50 -12.04
N MET A 307 -3.87 -7.78 -11.49
CA MET A 307 -3.51 -7.38 -10.11
C MET A 307 -3.54 -5.86 -9.93
N ILE A 308 -2.94 -5.11 -10.86
CA ILE A 308 -2.92 -3.64 -10.83
C ILE A 308 -4.33 -3.08 -10.99
N ARG A 309 -5.16 -3.67 -11.87
CA ARG A 309 -6.59 -3.30 -11.94
C ARG A 309 -7.29 -3.51 -10.61
N ALA A 310 -7.11 -4.68 -9.98
CA ALA A 310 -7.71 -4.97 -8.67
C ALA A 310 -7.27 -3.94 -7.60
N LEU A 311 -5.98 -3.60 -7.55
CA LEU A 311 -5.45 -2.56 -6.67
C LEU A 311 -6.11 -1.20 -6.94
N ASN A 312 -6.18 -0.77 -8.20
CA ASN A 312 -6.76 0.52 -8.59
C ASN A 312 -8.28 0.60 -8.37
N THR A 313 -8.97 -0.53 -8.26
CA THR A 313 -10.40 -0.63 -7.90
C THR A 313 -10.64 -0.86 -6.41
N THR A 314 -9.59 -0.86 -5.58
CA THR A 314 -9.73 -1.06 -4.14
C THR A 314 -10.55 0.08 -3.53
N ARG A 315 -11.50 -0.30 -2.67
CA ARG A 315 -12.35 0.66 -1.97
C ARG A 315 -11.54 1.50 -0.99
N ARG A 316 -11.76 2.80 -1.06
CA ARG A 316 -11.17 3.83 -0.18
C ARG A 316 -12.03 4.03 1.07
N ASN A 317 -11.40 4.43 2.16
CA ASN A 317 -12.04 4.67 3.46
C ASN A 317 -12.78 6.02 3.52
N ASN A 318 -12.53 6.95 2.59
CA ASN A 318 -13.19 8.26 2.56
C ASN A 318 -14.47 8.27 1.71
N ARG A 319 -15.19 7.15 1.61
CA ARG A 319 -16.40 7.02 0.79
C ARG A 319 -17.48 6.24 1.52
N ILE A 320 -18.73 6.64 1.30
CA ILE A 320 -19.92 5.84 1.62
C ILE A 320 -20.22 5.01 0.38
N TYR A 321 -20.33 3.69 0.56
CA TYR A 321 -20.78 2.80 -0.51
C TYR A 321 -22.22 2.40 -0.27
N VAL A 322 -23.01 2.40 -1.32
CA VAL A 322 -24.40 1.97 -1.33
C VAL A 322 -24.53 0.85 -2.35
N ARG A 323 -25.09 -0.28 -1.94
CA ARG A 323 -25.38 -1.40 -2.82
C ARG A 323 -26.85 -1.79 -2.69
N LEU A 324 -27.54 -1.85 -3.82
CA LEU A 324 -28.89 -2.36 -3.91
C LEU A 324 -28.82 -3.85 -4.23
N VAL A 325 -29.38 -4.67 -3.37
CA VAL A 325 -29.40 -6.13 -3.54
C VAL A 325 -30.81 -6.68 -3.44
N ALA A 326 -31.08 -7.72 -4.20
CA ALA A 326 -32.27 -8.55 -4.09
C ALA A 326 -31.89 -9.91 -3.53
N ASP A 327 -32.73 -10.45 -2.65
CA ASP A 327 -32.63 -11.82 -2.14
C ASP A 327 -33.21 -12.80 -3.18
N GLU A 328 -32.59 -12.79 -4.37
CA GLU A 328 -32.92 -13.66 -5.49
C GLU A 328 -31.65 -14.39 -5.97
N PRO A 329 -31.71 -15.71 -6.22
CA PRO A 329 -30.58 -16.45 -6.74
C PRO A 329 -30.08 -15.89 -8.07
N GLY A 330 -28.76 -15.78 -8.21
CA GLY A 330 -28.10 -15.37 -9.44
C GLY A 330 -26.83 -16.17 -9.69
N ALA A 331 -26.07 -15.78 -10.70
CA ALA A 331 -24.75 -16.37 -10.95
C ALA A 331 -23.79 -15.35 -11.57
N VAL A 332 -22.49 -15.54 -11.34
CA VAL A 332 -21.43 -14.95 -12.14
C VAL A 332 -21.03 -15.96 -13.21
N VAL A 333 -21.08 -15.55 -14.47
CA VAL A 333 -20.65 -16.36 -15.63
C VAL A 333 -19.61 -15.56 -16.40
N GLN A 334 -18.40 -16.11 -16.56
CA GLN A 334 -17.29 -15.44 -17.27
C GLN A 334 -16.94 -14.03 -16.74
N GLY A 335 -17.16 -13.79 -15.44
CA GLY A 335 -16.90 -12.50 -14.81
C GLY A 335 -18.06 -11.49 -14.88
N GLU A 336 -19.15 -11.81 -15.58
CA GLU A 336 -20.36 -10.99 -15.60
C GLU A 336 -21.42 -11.49 -14.62
N THR A 337 -22.04 -10.57 -13.88
CA THR A 337 -23.13 -10.87 -12.93
C THR A 337 -24.47 -10.97 -13.65
N LEU A 338 -25.13 -12.13 -13.55
CA LEU A 338 -26.48 -12.38 -14.04
C LEU A 338 -27.45 -12.47 -12.85
N PRO A 339 -28.20 -11.39 -12.56
CA PRO A 339 -29.17 -11.36 -11.46
C PRO A 339 -30.45 -12.13 -11.81
N ALA A 340 -31.14 -12.65 -10.78
CA ALA A 340 -32.51 -13.20 -10.88
C ALA A 340 -32.70 -14.31 -11.92
N LEU A 341 -31.78 -15.27 -11.97
CA LEU A 341 -31.85 -16.37 -12.93
C LEU A 341 -32.95 -17.38 -12.54
N PRO A 342 -33.80 -17.83 -13.48
CA PRO A 342 -34.75 -18.90 -13.21
C PRO A 342 -34.02 -20.16 -12.69
N PRO A 343 -34.62 -20.92 -11.75
CA PRO A 343 -34.00 -22.12 -11.20
C PRO A 343 -33.55 -23.15 -12.25
N SER A 344 -34.27 -23.22 -13.37
CA SER A 344 -33.93 -24.10 -14.50
C SER A 344 -32.65 -23.68 -15.24
N VAL A 345 -32.42 -22.37 -15.40
CA VAL A 345 -31.20 -21.83 -16.03
C VAL A 345 -30.00 -21.99 -15.10
N LEU A 346 -30.20 -21.73 -13.79
CA LEU A 346 -29.17 -21.98 -12.78
C LEU A 346 -28.75 -23.46 -12.75
N ALA A 347 -29.70 -24.40 -12.84
CA ALA A 347 -29.39 -25.83 -12.85
C ALA A 347 -28.55 -26.25 -14.06
N VAL A 348 -28.78 -25.64 -15.24
CA VAL A 348 -27.99 -25.89 -16.45
C VAL A 348 -26.58 -25.31 -16.33
N LEU A 349 -26.46 -24.05 -15.90
CA LEU A 349 -25.16 -23.40 -15.69
C LEU A 349 -24.33 -24.09 -14.58
N GLU A 350 -25.02 -24.60 -13.55
CA GLU A 350 -24.40 -25.37 -12.48
C GLU A 350 -23.97 -26.77 -12.93
N ALA A 351 -24.59 -27.33 -13.98
CA ALA A 351 -24.18 -28.60 -14.58
C ALA A 351 -22.93 -28.47 -15.47
N GLU A 352 -22.66 -27.29 -16.04
CA GLU A 352 -21.49 -26.99 -16.90
C GLU A 352 -20.19 -26.68 -16.11
N ARG A 353 -20.13 -27.00 -14.81
CA ARG A 353 -19.02 -26.73 -13.88
C ARG A 353 -17.61 -27.14 -14.36
N ASN A 354 -17.48 -27.98 -15.38
CA ASN A 354 -16.18 -28.40 -15.92
C ASN A 354 -15.37 -27.26 -16.59
N GLY A 355 -15.98 -26.08 -16.85
CA GLY A 355 -15.32 -24.92 -17.48
C GLY A 355 -14.81 -23.82 -16.52
N GLY A 356 -14.97 -23.95 -15.20
CA GLY A 356 -14.40 -23.01 -14.21
C GLY A 356 -15.02 -21.61 -14.12
N SER A 357 -16.01 -21.27 -14.96
CA SER A 357 -16.51 -19.90 -15.13
C SER A 357 -17.82 -19.56 -14.38
N PHE A 358 -18.37 -20.46 -13.57
CA PHE A 358 -19.64 -20.30 -12.86
C PHE A 358 -19.47 -20.14 -11.34
N ALA A 359 -20.04 -19.09 -10.76
CA ALA A 359 -20.17 -18.92 -9.31
C ALA A 359 -21.61 -18.53 -8.92
N PRO A 360 -22.34 -19.35 -8.13
CA PRO A 360 -23.71 -19.01 -7.73
C PRO A 360 -23.71 -17.86 -6.72
N LEU A 361 -24.61 -16.90 -6.92
CA LEU A 361 -24.87 -15.77 -6.04
C LEU A 361 -26.14 -16.02 -5.23
N ARG A 362 -26.07 -15.71 -3.93
CA ARG A 362 -27.25 -15.74 -3.05
C ARG A 362 -28.10 -14.49 -3.22
N ASN A 363 -27.43 -13.34 -3.35
CA ASN A 363 -28.09 -12.07 -3.60
C ASN A 363 -27.70 -11.54 -4.99
N ALA A 364 -28.68 -11.04 -5.72
CA ALA A 364 -28.50 -10.35 -6.97
C ALA A 364 -28.19 -8.87 -6.70
N VAL A 365 -27.12 -8.37 -7.29
CA VAL A 365 -26.73 -6.95 -7.20
C VAL A 365 -27.45 -6.18 -8.31
N LEU A 366 -28.26 -5.20 -7.92
CA LEU A 366 -29.10 -4.42 -8.82
C LEU A 366 -28.54 -3.03 -9.11
N GLY A 367 -27.61 -2.55 -8.29
CA GLY A 367 -26.94 -1.26 -8.49
C GLY A 367 -25.94 -0.94 -7.39
N GLU A 368 -24.97 -0.10 -7.73
CA GLU A 368 -23.91 0.36 -6.83
C GLU A 368 -23.71 1.86 -6.99
N TRP A 369 -23.54 2.54 -5.86
CA TRP A 369 -23.26 3.98 -5.81
C TRP A 369 -22.19 4.23 -4.76
N GLU A 370 -21.43 5.31 -4.97
CA GLU A 370 -20.47 5.80 -3.99
C GLU A 370 -20.61 7.31 -3.81
N LEU A 371 -20.36 7.78 -2.58
CA LEU A 371 -20.32 9.20 -2.26
C LEU A 371 -19.04 9.52 -1.50
N ALA A 372 -18.24 10.43 -2.04
CA ALA A 372 -17.02 10.89 -1.41
C ALA A 372 -17.28 11.69 -0.13
N SER A 373 -16.39 11.54 0.84
CA SER A 373 -16.40 12.18 2.15
C SER A 373 -15.03 12.81 2.42
N GLN A 374 -15.01 13.91 3.17
CA GLN A 374 -13.78 14.53 3.67
C GLN A 374 -13.31 13.90 5.00
N LYS A 375 -14.06 12.92 5.50
CA LYS A 375 -13.84 12.17 6.73
C LYS A 375 -13.75 10.67 6.40
N ALA A 376 -12.93 9.92 7.15
CA ALA A 376 -12.90 8.47 7.06
C ALA A 376 -14.25 7.93 7.54
N VAL A 377 -14.91 7.13 6.69
CA VAL A 377 -16.25 6.60 6.92
C VAL A 377 -16.12 5.25 7.62
N SER A 378 -16.96 5.01 8.62
CA SER A 378 -17.01 3.73 9.33
C SER A 378 -18.45 3.26 9.58
N GLY A 379 -18.63 1.96 9.65
CA GLY A 379 -19.90 1.33 10.02
C GLY A 379 -20.75 0.95 8.81
N SER A 380 -21.92 0.38 9.10
CA SER A 380 -22.86 -0.08 8.09
C SER A 380 -24.30 -0.08 8.59
N ARG A 381 -25.23 0.10 7.66
CA ARG A 381 -26.68 -0.09 7.85
C ARG A 381 -27.27 -0.82 6.66
N VAL A 382 -28.32 -1.59 6.92
CA VAL A 382 -29.12 -2.23 5.88
C VAL A 382 -30.54 -1.71 6.00
N LEU A 383 -31.11 -1.27 4.88
CA LEU A 383 -32.50 -0.82 4.79
C LEU A 383 -33.24 -1.70 3.79
N THR A 384 -34.18 -2.49 4.27
CA THR A 384 -35.07 -3.28 3.41
C THR A 384 -36.28 -2.43 3.02
N VAL A 385 -36.55 -2.35 1.72
CA VAL A 385 -37.59 -1.48 1.14
C VAL A 385 -38.53 -2.34 0.30
N ARG A 386 -39.83 -2.10 0.44
CA ARG A 386 -40.85 -2.66 -0.45
C ARG A 386 -41.14 -1.67 -1.58
N LEU A 387 -41.09 -2.15 -2.82
CA LEU A 387 -41.28 -1.34 -4.01
C LEU A 387 -42.72 -1.45 -4.51
N ASP A 388 -43.31 -0.31 -4.85
CA ASP A 388 -44.57 -0.28 -5.60
C ASP A 388 -44.31 -0.54 -7.11
N PRO A 389 -45.29 -1.10 -7.83
CA PRO A 389 -45.17 -1.42 -9.26
C PRO A 389 -44.72 -0.25 -10.13
#